data_AF-A0A7V0QQL0-F1
#
_entry.id   AF-A0A7V0QQL0-F1
#
_cell.length_a   1.000
_cell.length_b   1.000
_cell.length_c   1.000
_cell.angle_alpha   90.00
_cell.angle_beta   90.00
_cell.angle_gamma   90.00
#
_symmetry.space_group_name_H-M   'P 1'
#
loop_
_entity.id
_entity.type
_entity.pdbx_description
1 polymer ?
#
loop_
_entity_poly.entity_id
_entity_poly.type
_entity_poly.pdbx_seq_one_letter_code
_entity_poly.pdbx_strand_id
1 'polypeptide(L)'
;VRGEFPAWRGSVWEKRGIKLRNATLTTIAPTGSISIIAGPTSTGIEPFYALCYFRNVLEGERLLEVEPSFEYVAKERGFYSPRLMERIANGESIQTMKEIPADVKRIFKTALEIEAPWHIKMQATFQEWTDNAVSKTINFPNSAKVEDVKEAYMLAYKLGCKGITVYRDGSRTHQVLTREKKRPVKEEKKEIPVYQPKPRPEVIIGTTTKITTGCGNLYVTVNQDKQGNFFEVFIQMGKAGGCAASQLEAIGRLISLALRAGVDIKVIVEQLKGIRCPSPSWVNGKKIFSCADAIARILEKRIKDQKKLIENSSFSQGCLSEVKEKEIVGDKETVGYEEKEGFFHKNIVGVCPECGSALIHQEGCLVCNTCGYSKC
;
A
#
# COMPACT_ATOMS: atom_id res chain seq x y z
N VAL A 1 43.61 -31.35 3.28
CA VAL A 1 42.84 -30.92 2.09
C VAL A 1 41.36 -31.00 2.44
N ARG A 2 40.54 -29.98 2.13
CA ARG A 2 39.12 -29.93 2.56
C ARG A 2 38.22 -30.95 1.85
N GLY A 3 38.67 -31.55 0.74
CA GLY A 3 37.94 -32.59 -0.01
C GLY A 3 36.83 -32.04 -0.91
N GLU A 4 36.23 -32.91 -1.72
CA GLU A 4 35.09 -32.60 -2.59
C GLU A 4 33.81 -32.25 -1.78
N PHE A 5 32.77 -31.72 -2.44
CA PHE A 5 31.47 -31.55 -1.77
C PHE A 5 30.79 -32.91 -1.50
N PRO A 6 29.98 -33.06 -0.43
CA PRO A 6 29.45 -34.37 -0.01
C PRO A 6 28.68 -35.15 -1.09
N ALA A 7 27.95 -34.45 -1.96
CA ALA A 7 27.16 -35.03 -3.04
C ALA A 7 27.92 -35.09 -4.39
N TRP A 8 29.25 -35.05 -4.39
CA TRP A 8 30.04 -35.07 -5.62
C TRP A 8 29.87 -36.38 -6.39
N ARG A 9 29.86 -37.51 -5.67
CA ARG A 9 29.54 -38.83 -6.24
C ARG A 9 28.09 -38.83 -6.75
N GLY A 10 27.88 -39.26 -8.00
CA GLY A 10 26.61 -39.21 -8.72
C GLY A 10 26.30 -37.88 -9.42
N SER A 11 27.14 -36.85 -9.25
CA SER A 11 26.90 -35.54 -9.85
C SER A 11 27.35 -35.45 -11.32
N VAL A 12 26.93 -34.40 -12.02
CA VAL A 12 27.46 -34.07 -13.35
C VAL A 12 28.97 -33.81 -13.36
N TRP A 13 29.54 -33.43 -12.21
CA TRP A 13 30.97 -33.14 -12.06
C TRP A 13 31.81 -34.41 -11.95
N GLU A 14 31.29 -35.46 -11.29
CA GLU A 14 31.93 -36.78 -11.28
C GLU A 14 32.00 -37.35 -12.70
N LYS A 15 30.90 -37.26 -13.47
CA LYS A 15 30.86 -37.70 -14.87
C LYS A 15 31.90 -36.97 -15.75
N ARG A 16 32.27 -35.74 -15.39
CA ARG A 16 33.29 -34.93 -16.06
C ARG A 16 34.70 -35.11 -15.49
N GLY A 17 34.85 -35.88 -14.41
CA GLY A 17 36.14 -36.05 -13.71
C GLY A 17 36.64 -34.82 -12.96
N ILE A 18 35.80 -33.80 -12.75
CA ILE A 18 36.19 -32.52 -12.14
C ILE A 18 35.89 -32.55 -10.65
N LYS A 19 36.94 -32.47 -9.81
CA LYS A 19 36.82 -32.43 -8.34
C LYS A 19 36.59 -31.00 -7.86
N LEU A 20 35.45 -30.74 -7.23
CA LEU A 20 35.06 -29.40 -6.75
C LEU A 20 34.72 -29.41 -5.27
N ARG A 21 35.01 -28.29 -4.58
CA ARG A 21 34.62 -28.08 -3.18
C ARG A 21 33.16 -27.63 -3.02
N ASN A 22 32.62 -26.95 -4.03
CA ASN A 22 31.27 -26.40 -4.05
C ASN A 22 30.58 -26.89 -5.32
N ALA A 23 29.31 -27.25 -5.24
CA ALA A 23 28.56 -27.80 -6.37
C ALA A 23 28.31 -26.76 -7.50
N THR A 24 28.25 -25.48 -7.12
CA THR A 24 28.11 -24.31 -8.01
C THR A 24 28.89 -23.15 -7.40
N LEU A 25 29.42 -22.26 -8.23
CA LEU A 25 30.28 -21.14 -7.84
C LEU A 25 29.76 -19.79 -8.33
N THR A 26 29.11 -19.74 -9.49
CA THR A 26 28.75 -18.47 -10.14
C THR A 26 27.24 -18.21 -10.15
N THR A 27 26.90 -16.94 -9.97
CA THR A 27 25.55 -16.37 -10.11
C THR A 27 25.69 -14.88 -10.44
N ILE A 28 24.70 -14.31 -11.13
CA ILE A 28 24.62 -12.86 -11.32
C ILE A 28 23.38 -12.37 -10.57
N ALA A 29 23.59 -11.80 -9.40
CA ALA A 29 22.54 -11.29 -8.54
C ALA A 29 22.20 -9.83 -8.88
N PRO A 30 21.01 -9.34 -8.48
CA PRO A 30 20.76 -7.91 -8.42
C PRO A 30 21.71 -7.27 -7.40
N THR A 31 22.43 -6.23 -7.82
CA THR A 31 23.42 -5.55 -6.96
C THR A 31 23.01 -4.14 -6.55
N GLY A 32 21.73 -3.79 -6.63
CA GLY A 32 21.22 -2.41 -6.45
C GLY A 32 21.77 -1.65 -5.24
N SER A 33 21.89 -2.28 -4.07
CA SER A 33 22.43 -1.61 -2.88
C SER A 33 23.96 -1.62 -2.85
N ILE A 34 24.59 -2.74 -3.20
CA ILE A 34 26.06 -2.87 -3.12
C ILE A 34 26.77 -2.14 -4.26
N SER A 35 26.10 -1.90 -5.40
CA SER A 35 26.61 -1.07 -6.49
C SER A 35 26.65 0.41 -6.10
N ILE A 36 25.85 0.85 -5.13
CA ILE A 36 25.96 2.22 -4.58
C ILE A 36 27.20 2.30 -3.68
N ILE A 37 27.48 1.26 -2.91
CA ILE A 37 28.65 1.18 -2.01
C ILE A 37 29.95 1.08 -2.81
N ALA A 38 29.96 0.34 -3.92
CA ALA A 38 31.13 0.13 -4.78
C ALA A 38 31.57 1.40 -5.55
N GLY A 39 30.96 2.55 -5.29
CA GLY A 39 30.99 3.74 -6.14
C GLY A 39 29.96 3.63 -7.26
N PRO A 40 29.54 4.76 -7.88
CA PRO A 40 28.46 4.80 -8.87
C PRO A 40 28.77 3.90 -10.07
N THR A 41 28.35 2.64 -9.97
CA THR A 41 28.59 1.55 -10.93
C THR A 41 27.25 0.99 -11.39
N SER A 42 27.25 0.33 -12.55
CA SER A 42 26.07 -0.37 -13.06
C SER A 42 25.68 -1.55 -12.16
N THR A 43 24.40 -1.92 -12.19
CA THR A 43 23.88 -3.02 -11.37
C THR A 43 24.07 -4.37 -12.07
N GLY A 44 25.18 -5.05 -11.80
CA GLY A 44 25.47 -6.36 -12.40
C GLY A 44 25.72 -6.23 -13.89
N ILE A 45 24.94 -6.95 -14.71
CA ILE A 45 25.02 -6.88 -16.18
C ILE A 45 23.93 -5.97 -16.79
N GLU A 46 23.30 -5.14 -15.98
CA GLU A 46 22.28 -4.19 -16.44
C GLU A 46 22.94 -2.98 -17.11
N PRO A 47 22.40 -2.50 -18.24
CA PRO A 47 22.76 -1.18 -18.75
C PRO A 47 22.22 -0.09 -17.82
N PHE A 48 22.83 1.10 -17.85
CA PHE A 48 22.35 2.24 -17.08
C PHE A 48 20.89 2.57 -17.42
N TYR A 49 20.05 2.71 -16.40
CA TYR A 49 18.67 3.13 -16.58
C TYR A 49 18.57 4.62 -16.93
N ALA A 50 19.41 5.45 -16.30
CA ALA A 50 19.56 6.87 -16.56
C ALA A 50 21.03 7.26 -16.42
N LEU A 51 21.47 8.23 -17.22
CA LEU A 51 22.82 8.79 -17.16
C LEU A 51 22.90 9.97 -16.17
N CYS A 52 21.80 10.70 -16.00
CA CYS A 52 21.66 11.75 -15.01
C CYS A 52 20.34 11.52 -14.25
N TYR A 53 20.32 11.77 -12.95
CA TYR A 53 19.09 11.68 -12.15
C TYR A 53 19.19 12.56 -10.90
N PHE A 54 18.04 12.95 -10.35
CA PHE A 54 17.98 13.65 -9.08
C PHE A 54 17.87 12.66 -7.93
N ARG A 55 18.73 12.83 -6.93
CA ARG A 55 18.63 12.14 -5.65
C ARG A 55 18.04 13.08 -4.62
N ASN A 56 17.00 12.62 -3.92
CA ASN A 56 16.45 13.37 -2.79
C ASN A 56 17.42 13.27 -1.63
N VAL A 57 17.89 14.43 -1.16
CA VAL A 57 18.72 14.57 0.04
C VAL A 57 17.81 15.00 1.20
N LEU A 58 18.31 14.93 2.43
CA LEU A 58 17.64 15.48 3.61
C LEU A 58 17.23 16.94 3.34
N GLU A 59 16.13 17.38 3.95
CA GLU A 59 15.60 18.75 3.84
C GLU A 59 14.94 19.12 2.50
N GLY A 60 14.68 18.15 1.63
CA GLY A 60 13.92 18.37 0.39
C GLY A 60 14.73 18.94 -0.76
N GLU A 61 16.04 19.07 -0.59
CA GLU A 61 16.96 19.40 -1.67
C GLU A 61 17.16 18.23 -2.62
N ARG A 62 17.26 18.54 -3.92
CA ARG A 62 17.53 17.58 -4.99
C ARG A 62 18.97 17.74 -5.44
N LEU A 63 19.79 16.71 -5.24
CA LEU A 63 21.15 16.67 -5.77
C LEU A 63 21.13 16.03 -7.16
N LEU A 64 21.69 16.72 -8.15
CA LEU A 64 21.90 16.17 -9.48
C LEU A 64 23.10 15.22 -9.45
N GLU A 65 22.86 13.93 -9.72
CA GLU A 65 23.90 12.93 -9.92
C GLU A 65 24.04 12.64 -11.43
N VAL A 66 25.30 12.55 -11.89
CA VAL A 66 25.67 12.26 -13.28
C VAL A 66 26.56 11.02 -13.28
N GLU A 67 26.35 10.13 -14.25
CA GLU A 67 27.18 8.95 -14.45
C GLU A 67 28.62 9.39 -14.76
N PRO A 68 29.63 8.95 -13.98
CA PRO A 68 30.98 9.51 -14.06
C PRO A 68 31.64 9.41 -15.42
N SER A 69 31.42 8.30 -16.15
CA SER A 69 32.02 8.09 -17.47
C SER A 69 31.45 9.06 -18.51
N PHE A 70 30.13 9.27 -18.45
CA PHE A 70 29.45 10.27 -19.28
C PHE A 70 29.89 11.68 -18.93
N GLU A 71 29.99 12.02 -17.64
CA GLU A 71 30.45 13.32 -17.18
C GLU A 71 31.88 13.62 -17.66
N TYR A 72 32.78 12.64 -17.53
CA TYR A 72 34.15 12.74 -18.00
C TYR A 72 34.21 13.06 -19.49
N VAL A 73 33.53 12.25 -20.32
CA VAL A 73 33.50 12.46 -21.77
C VAL A 73 32.87 13.80 -22.14
N ALA A 74 31.83 14.23 -21.41
CA ALA A 74 31.18 15.52 -21.64
C ALA A 74 32.11 16.70 -21.35
N LYS A 75 32.89 16.63 -20.27
CA LYS A 75 33.85 17.68 -19.89
C LYS A 75 35.02 17.70 -20.87
N GLU A 76 35.59 16.55 -21.18
CA GLU A 76 36.73 16.42 -22.10
C GLU A 76 36.38 16.94 -23.50
N ARG A 77 35.17 16.65 -23.98
CA ARG A 77 34.72 17.04 -25.33
C ARG A 77 33.96 18.37 -25.37
N GLY A 78 33.94 19.11 -24.27
CA GLY A 78 33.44 20.49 -24.22
C GLY A 78 31.93 20.68 -24.41
N PHE A 79 31.11 19.62 -24.28
CA PHE A 79 29.64 19.73 -24.34
C PHE A 79 28.97 19.69 -22.96
N TYR A 80 29.75 19.54 -21.88
CA TYR A 80 29.24 19.58 -20.52
C TYR A 80 28.65 20.95 -20.17
N SER A 81 27.43 20.97 -19.65
CA SER A 81 26.88 22.12 -18.93
C SER A 81 25.91 21.64 -17.84
N PRO A 82 25.80 22.33 -16.69
CA PRO A 82 24.82 21.99 -15.66
C PRO A 82 23.40 21.89 -16.21
N ARG A 83 23.01 22.84 -17.08
CA ARG A 83 21.71 22.87 -17.77
C ARG A 83 21.49 21.62 -18.65
N LEU A 84 22.51 21.14 -19.35
CA LEU A 84 22.40 19.92 -20.14
C LEU A 84 22.16 18.71 -19.23
N MET A 85 22.94 18.59 -18.15
CA MET A 85 22.79 17.49 -17.20
C MET A 85 21.41 17.47 -16.53
N GLU A 86 20.89 18.65 -16.16
CA GLU A 86 19.52 18.78 -15.66
C GLU A 86 18.48 18.36 -16.69
N ARG A 87 18.62 18.74 -17.96
CA ARG A 87 17.69 18.30 -19.03
C ARG A 87 17.67 16.79 -19.18
N ILE A 88 18.84 16.16 -19.13
CA ILE A 88 18.97 14.69 -19.19
C ILE A 88 18.32 14.05 -17.94
N ALA A 89 18.53 14.63 -16.75
CA ALA A 89 17.91 14.15 -15.51
C ALA A 89 16.37 14.30 -15.51
N ASN A 90 15.87 15.35 -16.16
CA ASN A 90 14.45 15.56 -16.45
C ASN A 90 13.93 14.68 -17.61
N GLY A 91 14.64 13.61 -17.97
CA GLY A 91 14.14 12.57 -18.87
C GLY A 91 14.25 12.88 -20.36
N GLU A 92 14.91 13.97 -20.78
CA GLU A 92 15.27 14.14 -22.18
C GLU A 92 16.33 13.10 -22.58
N SER A 93 16.08 12.37 -23.68
CA SER A 93 17.03 11.38 -24.17
C SER A 93 18.17 12.06 -24.93
N ILE A 94 19.41 11.72 -24.56
CA ILE A 94 20.61 12.20 -25.25
C ILE A 94 20.60 11.86 -26.74
N GLN A 95 19.88 10.82 -27.15
CA GLN A 95 19.77 10.39 -28.55
C GLN A 95 19.18 11.50 -29.44
N THR A 96 18.36 12.38 -28.87
CA THR A 96 17.65 13.46 -29.58
C THR A 96 18.36 14.82 -29.55
N MET A 97 19.39 14.98 -28.70
CA MET A 97 20.05 16.28 -28.46
C MET A 97 21.11 16.58 -29.51
N LYS A 98 21.05 17.74 -30.17
CA LYS A 98 22.01 18.07 -31.25
C LYS A 98 23.40 18.41 -30.73
N GLU A 99 23.49 18.93 -29.50
CA GLU A 99 24.75 19.29 -28.86
C GLU A 99 25.64 18.08 -28.47
N ILE A 100 25.12 16.85 -28.53
CA ILE A 100 25.86 15.63 -28.19
C ILE A 100 26.36 14.92 -29.46
N PRO A 101 27.67 14.60 -29.57
CA PRO A 101 28.22 13.88 -30.71
C PRO A 101 27.58 12.50 -30.95
N ALA A 102 27.51 12.08 -32.22
CA ALA A 102 26.84 10.85 -32.62
C ALA A 102 27.51 9.57 -32.06
N ASP A 103 28.83 9.57 -31.95
CA ASP A 103 29.60 8.46 -31.38
C ASP A 103 29.37 8.32 -29.87
N VAL A 104 29.23 9.44 -29.14
CA VAL A 104 28.85 9.46 -27.73
C VAL A 104 27.43 8.90 -27.56
N LYS A 105 26.47 9.35 -28.37
CA LYS A 105 25.09 8.83 -28.34
C LYS A 105 25.03 7.32 -28.54
N ARG A 106 25.84 6.80 -29.47
CA ARG A 106 25.92 5.36 -29.75
C ARG A 106 26.38 4.55 -28.54
N ILE A 107 27.31 5.08 -27.74
CA ILE A 107 27.88 4.41 -26.57
C ILE A 107 26.93 4.48 -25.38
N PHE A 108 26.42 5.68 -25.07
CA PHE A 108 25.65 5.94 -23.87
C PHE A 108 24.14 5.70 -24.06
N LYS A 109 23.78 4.54 -24.62
CA LYS A 109 22.38 4.10 -24.65
C LYS A 109 21.94 3.59 -23.27
N THR A 110 20.78 4.06 -22.84
CA THR A 110 20.15 3.60 -21.59
C THR A 110 19.30 2.34 -21.79
N ALA A 111 18.88 1.73 -20.69
CA ALA A 111 18.07 0.51 -20.69
C ALA A 111 16.79 0.60 -21.55
N LEU A 112 16.14 1.76 -21.65
CA LEU A 112 14.94 1.95 -22.47
C LEU A 112 15.22 2.21 -23.95
N GLU A 113 16.48 2.47 -24.31
CA GLU A 113 16.94 2.76 -25.69
C GLU A 113 17.60 1.53 -26.33
N ILE A 114 17.80 0.47 -25.56
CA ILE A 114 18.30 -0.82 -26.00
C ILE A 114 17.11 -1.73 -26.27
N GLU A 115 17.05 -2.34 -27.45
CA GLU A 115 15.93 -3.20 -27.82
C GLU A 115 15.94 -4.51 -27.02
N ALA A 116 14.74 -5.04 -26.74
CA ALA A 116 14.55 -6.27 -25.95
C ALA A 116 15.42 -7.47 -26.41
N PRO A 117 15.58 -7.76 -27.72
CA PRO A 117 16.43 -8.87 -28.16
C PRO A 117 17.89 -8.74 -27.70
N TRP A 118 18.42 -7.52 -27.59
CA TRP A 118 19.80 -7.29 -27.13
C TRP A 118 19.94 -7.54 -25.64
N HIS A 119 18.95 -7.15 -24.83
CA HIS A 119 18.93 -7.52 -23.41
C HIS A 119 18.93 -9.03 -23.20
N ILE A 120 18.15 -9.77 -24.00
CA ILE A 120 18.04 -11.23 -23.89
C ILE A 120 19.33 -11.91 -24.34
N LYS A 121 19.91 -11.47 -25.47
CA LYS A 121 21.21 -11.99 -25.94
C LYS A 121 22.30 -11.78 -24.89
N MET A 122 22.34 -10.60 -24.25
CA MET A 122 23.28 -10.33 -23.17
C MET A 122 23.08 -11.30 -22.00
N GLN A 123 21.82 -11.52 -21.58
CA GLN A 123 21.51 -12.49 -20.53
C GLN A 123 21.96 -13.91 -20.90
N ALA A 124 21.69 -14.34 -22.13
CA ALA A 124 22.04 -15.67 -22.62
C ALA A 124 23.55 -15.89 -22.64
N THR A 125 24.32 -14.91 -23.12
CA THR A 125 25.79 -14.96 -23.13
C THR A 125 26.37 -15.16 -21.73
N PHE A 126 25.87 -14.43 -20.73
CA PHE A 126 26.31 -14.64 -19.35
C PHE A 126 25.80 -15.95 -18.75
N GLN A 127 24.60 -16.39 -19.14
CA GLN A 127 23.98 -17.61 -18.62
C GLN A 127 24.78 -18.87 -19.00
N GLU A 128 25.44 -18.89 -20.16
CA GLU A 128 26.30 -19.99 -20.62
C GLU A 128 27.46 -20.27 -19.64
N TRP A 129 27.99 -19.23 -19.00
CA TRP A 129 29.13 -19.31 -18.08
C TRP A 129 28.72 -19.17 -16.61
N THR A 130 27.42 -19.30 -16.31
CA THR A 130 26.87 -19.17 -14.96
C THR A 130 26.22 -20.47 -14.48
N ASP A 131 26.72 -21.02 -13.37
CA ASP A 131 26.25 -22.27 -12.78
C ASP A 131 24.78 -22.16 -12.32
N ASN A 132 24.47 -21.06 -11.62
CA ASN A 132 23.12 -20.73 -11.19
C ASN A 132 22.39 -19.89 -12.26
N ALA A 133 21.56 -18.93 -11.86
CA ALA A 133 20.80 -18.09 -12.77
C ALA A 133 21.42 -16.69 -12.91
N VAL A 134 20.98 -15.98 -13.95
CA VAL A 134 21.33 -14.59 -14.21
C VAL A 134 20.11 -13.71 -13.94
N SER A 135 20.24 -12.75 -13.02
CA SER A 135 19.27 -11.69 -12.82
C SER A 135 19.47 -10.60 -13.87
N LYS A 136 18.55 -10.52 -14.84
CA LYS A 136 18.52 -9.47 -15.86
C LYS A 136 17.08 -9.06 -16.14
N THR A 137 16.85 -7.76 -16.19
CA THR A 137 15.57 -7.14 -16.56
C THR A 137 15.56 -6.82 -18.05
N ILE A 138 14.55 -7.30 -18.76
CA ILE A 138 14.29 -6.95 -20.16
C ILE A 138 13.34 -5.75 -20.13
N ASN A 139 13.89 -4.57 -20.41
CA ASN A 139 13.13 -3.33 -20.39
C ASN A 139 12.40 -3.12 -21.72
N PHE A 140 11.14 -2.73 -21.63
CA PHE A 140 10.31 -2.39 -22.77
C PHE A 140 9.81 -0.95 -22.67
N PRO A 141 9.68 -0.24 -23.81
CA PRO A 141 9.00 1.05 -23.82
C PRO A 141 7.52 0.88 -23.47
N ASN A 142 6.88 1.97 -23.06
CA ASN A 142 5.46 1.97 -22.72
C ASN A 142 4.56 1.49 -23.87
N SER A 143 4.97 1.73 -25.11
CA SER A 143 4.26 1.34 -26.34
C SER A 143 4.36 -0.15 -26.69
N ALA A 144 5.13 -0.95 -25.95
CA ALA A 144 5.28 -2.37 -26.22
C ALA A 144 3.96 -3.13 -26.05
N LYS A 145 3.70 -4.04 -26.97
CA LYS A 145 2.50 -4.88 -27.03
C LYS A 145 2.72 -6.23 -26.33
N VAL A 146 1.64 -6.97 -26.16
CA VAL A 146 1.68 -8.33 -25.56
C VAL A 146 2.49 -9.27 -26.45
N GLU A 147 2.39 -9.11 -27.76
CA GLU A 147 3.13 -9.89 -28.76
C GLU A 147 4.65 -9.70 -28.59
N ASP A 148 5.11 -8.47 -28.37
CA ASP A 148 6.54 -8.18 -28.15
C ASP A 148 7.09 -8.91 -26.92
N VAL A 149 6.29 -8.98 -25.84
CA VAL A 149 6.64 -9.70 -24.61
C VAL A 149 6.66 -11.21 -24.85
N LYS A 150 5.69 -11.73 -25.60
CA LYS A 150 5.64 -13.15 -25.99
C LYS A 150 6.89 -13.53 -26.79
N GLU A 151 7.27 -12.70 -27.76
CA GLU A 151 8.47 -12.93 -28.57
C GLU A 151 9.74 -12.94 -27.71
N ALA A 152 9.84 -12.06 -26.71
CA ALA A 152 10.93 -12.07 -25.76
C ALA A 152 11.01 -13.37 -24.94
N TYR A 153 9.87 -13.89 -24.47
CA TYR A 153 9.84 -15.19 -23.80
C TYR A 153 10.31 -16.33 -24.72
N MET A 154 9.83 -16.34 -25.96
CA MET A 154 10.22 -17.37 -26.93
C MET A 154 11.70 -17.28 -27.29
N LEU A 155 12.26 -16.07 -27.40
CA LEU A 155 13.68 -15.87 -27.67
C LEU A 155 14.54 -16.33 -26.49
N ALA A 156 14.18 -15.95 -25.26
CA ALA A 156 14.91 -16.39 -24.06
C ALA A 156 14.90 -17.92 -23.91
N TYR A 157 13.77 -18.56 -24.19
CA TYR A 157 13.67 -20.02 -24.22
C TYR A 157 14.58 -20.64 -25.28
N LYS A 158 14.54 -20.14 -26.52
CA LYS A 158 15.40 -20.63 -27.62
C LYS A 158 16.89 -20.50 -27.32
N LEU A 159 17.28 -19.45 -26.59
CA LEU A 159 18.67 -19.18 -26.21
C LEU A 159 19.10 -19.89 -24.91
N GLY A 160 18.25 -20.70 -24.30
CA GLY A 160 18.61 -21.49 -23.11
C GLY A 160 18.71 -20.68 -21.81
N CYS A 161 18.06 -19.51 -21.72
CA CYS A 161 17.99 -18.76 -20.48
C CYS A 161 17.21 -19.56 -19.41
N LYS A 162 17.74 -19.63 -18.18
CA LYS A 162 17.09 -20.35 -17.06
C LYS A 162 15.86 -19.62 -16.50
N GLY A 163 15.71 -18.33 -16.82
CA GLY A 163 14.58 -17.49 -16.42
C GLY A 163 14.58 -16.18 -17.20
N ILE A 164 13.53 -15.38 -17.05
CA ILE A 164 13.41 -14.07 -17.69
C ILE A 164 12.56 -13.14 -16.82
N THR A 165 12.97 -11.89 -16.70
CA THR A 165 12.21 -10.83 -16.02
C THR A 165 11.92 -9.72 -17.01
N VAL A 166 10.65 -9.35 -17.16
CA VAL A 166 10.22 -8.29 -18.07
C VAL A 166 9.72 -7.09 -17.28
N TYR A 167 10.14 -5.90 -17.70
CA TYR A 167 9.62 -4.64 -17.17
C TYR A 167 9.21 -3.73 -18.32
N ARG A 168 7.90 -3.44 -18.42
CA ARG A 168 7.37 -2.47 -19.37
C ARG A 168 7.25 -1.11 -18.69
N ASP A 169 7.84 -0.09 -19.29
CA ASP A 169 7.79 1.27 -18.74
C ASP A 169 6.33 1.73 -18.56
N GLY A 170 6.04 2.36 -17.43
CA GLY A 170 4.70 2.80 -17.04
C GLY A 170 3.71 1.68 -16.69
N SER A 171 4.15 0.43 -16.53
CA SER A 171 3.29 -0.68 -16.08
C SER A 171 3.01 -0.67 -14.57
N ARG A 172 3.80 0.06 -13.77
CA ARG A 172 3.63 0.22 -12.32
C ARG A 172 3.46 1.70 -11.96
N THR A 173 2.66 1.98 -10.93
CA THR A 173 2.35 3.33 -10.43
C THR A 173 3.51 4.04 -9.75
N HIS A 174 4.43 3.28 -9.13
CA HIS A 174 5.64 3.80 -8.50
C HIS A 174 6.87 3.15 -9.13
N GLN A 175 7.74 3.98 -9.72
CA GLN A 175 9.03 3.56 -10.26
C GLN A 175 10.14 4.04 -9.33
N VAL A 176 11.09 3.16 -8.99
CA VAL A 176 12.21 3.50 -8.10
C VAL A 176 13.20 4.45 -8.80
N LEU A 177 13.33 4.34 -10.11
CA LEU A 177 14.11 5.23 -10.97
C LEU A 177 13.15 5.90 -11.94
N THR A 178 12.86 7.18 -11.74
CA THR A 178 11.95 7.93 -12.60
C THR A 178 12.77 8.84 -13.49
N ARG A 179 12.77 8.61 -14.81
CA ARG A 179 13.01 9.70 -15.76
C ARG A 179 11.80 10.60 -15.62
N GLU A 180 11.94 11.79 -15.04
CA GLU A 180 10.84 12.76 -14.93
C GLU A 180 10.49 13.28 -16.33
N LYS A 181 9.90 12.44 -17.21
CA LYS A 181 9.23 12.97 -18.39
C LYS A 181 8.12 13.86 -17.86
N LYS A 182 8.31 15.18 -18.00
CA LYS A 182 7.21 16.15 -17.96
C LYS A 182 6.21 15.74 -19.05
N ARG A 183 5.32 14.81 -18.72
CA ARG A 183 3.99 14.81 -19.33
C ARG A 183 3.44 16.22 -19.06
N PRO A 184 2.72 16.83 -20.01
CA PRO A 184 1.86 17.95 -19.67
C PRO A 184 0.73 17.39 -18.80
N VAL A 185 1.08 17.05 -17.56
CA VAL A 185 0.14 16.90 -16.48
C VAL A 185 -0.22 18.35 -16.21
N LYS A 186 -1.46 18.74 -16.51
CA LYS A 186 -2.05 19.91 -15.86
C LYS A 186 -1.61 19.84 -14.39
N GLU A 187 -0.93 20.85 -13.90
CA GLU A 187 -0.46 20.92 -12.52
C GLU A 187 -1.66 20.92 -11.57
N GLU A 188 -2.28 19.77 -11.39
CA GLU A 188 -2.87 19.43 -10.10
C GLU A 188 -1.68 19.05 -9.24
N LYS A 189 -1.26 20.01 -8.41
CA LYS A 189 -0.52 19.70 -7.19
C LYS A 189 -1.29 18.60 -6.48
N LYS A 190 -0.97 17.33 -6.73
CA LYS A 190 -1.32 16.28 -5.78
C LYS A 190 -0.41 16.53 -4.60
N GLU A 191 -0.90 17.38 -3.71
CA GLU A 191 -0.49 17.41 -2.31
C GLU A 191 -0.26 15.95 -1.92
N ILE A 192 0.95 15.63 -1.45
CA ILE A 192 1.14 14.45 -0.61
C ILE A 192 0.01 14.59 0.41
N PRO A 193 -0.99 13.68 0.48
CA PRO A 193 -2.06 13.87 1.43
C PRO A 193 -1.39 13.80 2.80
N VAL A 194 -1.15 14.97 3.38
CA VAL A 194 -0.92 15.10 4.80
C VAL A 194 -2.25 14.64 5.36
N TYR A 195 -2.30 13.37 5.79
CA TYR A 195 -3.51 12.80 6.37
C TYR A 195 -3.76 13.54 7.69
N GLN A 196 -4.40 14.70 7.58
CA GLN A 196 -4.83 15.46 8.72
C GLN A 196 -6.05 14.73 9.31
N PRO A 197 -6.01 14.37 10.60
CA PRO A 197 -7.12 13.69 11.24
C PRO A 197 -8.39 14.53 11.11
N LYS A 198 -9.44 14.00 10.47
CA LYS A 198 -10.73 14.68 10.29
C LYS A 198 -11.17 15.36 11.59
N PRO A 199 -11.62 16.63 11.60
CA PRO A 199 -12.02 17.30 12.83
C PRO A 199 -13.14 16.52 13.52
N ARG A 200 -13.09 16.48 14.86
CA ARG A 200 -14.08 15.77 15.67
C ARG A 200 -15.39 16.57 15.69
N PRO A 201 -16.54 16.00 15.30
CA PRO A 201 -17.84 16.63 15.48
C PRO A 201 -18.17 16.84 16.96
N GLU A 202 -19.07 17.78 17.26
CA GLU A 202 -19.52 18.02 18.64
C GLU A 202 -20.18 16.78 19.26
N VAL A 203 -21.03 16.09 18.48
CA VAL A 203 -21.75 14.89 18.89
C VAL A 203 -21.39 13.72 17.98
N ILE A 204 -21.08 12.59 18.60
CA ILE A 204 -20.80 11.34 17.90
C ILE A 204 -21.46 10.17 18.63
N ILE A 205 -21.97 9.20 17.88
CA ILE A 205 -22.65 8.03 18.42
C ILE A 205 -21.63 6.91 18.59
N GLY A 206 -21.68 6.24 19.73
CA GLY A 206 -20.80 5.12 20.00
C GLY A 206 -21.34 4.20 21.07
N THR A 207 -20.62 3.09 21.25
CA THR A 207 -21.02 2.05 22.20
C THR A 207 -19.85 1.66 23.08
N THR A 208 -20.12 1.55 24.38
CA THR A 208 -19.13 1.15 25.37
C THR A 208 -19.25 -0.34 25.65
N THR A 209 -18.14 -1.05 25.52
CA THR A 209 -18.06 -2.49 25.81
C THR A 209 -17.18 -2.70 27.04
N LYS A 210 -17.74 -3.35 28.07
CA LYS A 210 -16.98 -3.79 29.23
C LYS A 210 -16.30 -5.12 28.93
N ILE A 211 -15.02 -5.23 29.25
CA ILE A 211 -14.26 -6.48 29.21
C ILE A 211 -13.36 -6.58 30.43
N THR A 212 -13.31 -7.77 31.04
CA THR A 212 -12.41 -8.02 32.16
C THR A 212 -11.04 -8.43 31.62
N THR A 213 -9.98 -7.82 32.14
CA THR A 213 -8.58 -8.20 31.86
C THR A 213 -7.89 -8.57 33.17
N GLY A 214 -6.67 -9.11 33.12
CA GLY A 214 -5.93 -9.40 34.35
C GLY A 214 -5.48 -8.15 35.11
N CYS A 215 -5.55 -6.97 34.48
CA CYS A 215 -5.28 -5.68 35.12
C CYS A 215 -6.54 -5.01 35.68
N GLY A 216 -7.74 -5.58 35.44
CA GLY A 216 -9.02 -5.05 35.90
C GLY A 216 -10.06 -4.92 34.80
N ASN A 217 -11.17 -4.27 35.11
CA ASN A 217 -12.23 -4.02 34.12
C ASN A 217 -11.85 -2.87 33.19
N LEU A 218 -11.91 -3.15 31.89
CA LEU A 218 -11.68 -2.22 30.81
C LEU A 218 -13.00 -1.87 30.13
N TYR A 219 -13.20 -0.59 29.87
CA TYR A 219 -14.35 -0.05 29.15
C TYR A 219 -13.84 0.56 27.86
N VAL A 220 -14.22 -0.03 26.72
CA VAL A 220 -13.81 0.44 25.40
C VAL A 220 -15.02 1.01 24.69
N THR A 221 -15.01 2.33 24.50
CA THR A 221 -16.02 3.07 23.77
C THR A 221 -15.58 3.21 22.33
N VAL A 222 -16.36 2.69 21.39
CA VAL A 222 -16.07 2.79 19.95
C VAL A 222 -17.15 3.68 19.33
N ASN A 223 -16.71 4.80 18.76
CA ASN A 223 -17.56 5.82 18.15
C ASN A 223 -17.51 5.73 16.62
N GLN A 224 -18.62 6.04 15.97
CA GLN A 224 -18.76 6.03 14.52
C GLN A 224 -19.23 7.39 13.99
N ASP A 225 -18.75 7.76 12.80
CA ASP A 225 -19.23 8.96 12.11
C ASP A 225 -20.66 8.77 11.57
N LYS A 226 -21.23 9.84 10.98
CA LYS A 226 -22.59 9.80 10.40
C LYS A 226 -22.72 8.79 9.26
N GLN A 227 -21.61 8.41 8.63
CA GLN A 227 -21.54 7.43 7.54
C GLN A 227 -21.33 6.00 8.06
N GLY A 228 -21.23 5.82 9.39
CA GLY A 228 -21.00 4.53 10.04
C GLY A 228 -19.54 4.09 10.07
N ASN A 229 -18.58 4.91 9.63
CA ASN A 229 -17.17 4.56 9.73
C ASN A 229 -16.69 4.69 11.17
N PHE A 230 -15.82 3.79 11.60
CA PHE A 230 -15.16 3.91 12.91
C PHE A 230 -14.31 5.18 12.96
N PHE A 231 -14.55 5.99 13.97
CA PHE A 231 -14.01 7.35 14.04
C PHE A 231 -13.09 7.55 15.23
N GLU A 232 -13.46 7.07 16.41
CA GLU A 232 -12.74 7.34 17.65
C GLU A 232 -12.92 6.20 18.65
N VAL A 233 -11.89 5.94 19.45
CA VAL A 233 -11.89 4.89 20.46
C VAL A 233 -11.39 5.46 21.79
N PHE A 234 -12.26 5.44 22.80
CA PHE A 234 -11.87 5.74 24.17
C PHE A 234 -11.71 4.47 24.97
N ILE A 235 -10.68 4.46 25.82
CA ILE A 235 -10.37 3.32 26.65
C ILE A 235 -10.23 3.83 28.07
N GLN A 236 -11.11 3.36 28.95
CA GLN A 236 -11.07 3.67 30.36
C GLN A 236 -10.87 2.38 31.13
N MET A 237 -9.84 2.32 31.94
CA MET A 237 -9.74 1.31 32.99
C MET A 237 -10.52 1.82 34.21
N GLY A 238 -11.19 0.92 34.94
CA GLY A 238 -12.04 1.26 36.10
C GLY A 238 -11.28 1.90 37.28
N LYS A 239 -11.54 1.46 38.52
CA LYS A 239 -10.90 1.96 39.77
C LYS A 239 -9.38 1.66 39.85
N ALA A 240 -8.61 2.07 38.85
CA ALA A 240 -7.19 1.82 38.71
C ALA A 240 -6.53 3.04 38.05
N GLY A 241 -5.80 3.81 38.85
CA GLY A 241 -4.78 4.74 38.36
C GLY A 241 -3.46 4.03 38.06
N GLY A 242 -2.46 4.76 37.59
CA GLY A 242 -1.09 4.25 37.37
C GLY A 242 -0.75 3.97 35.90
N CYS A 243 0.38 3.30 35.66
CA CYS A 243 0.99 3.15 34.33
C CYS A 243 0.08 2.48 33.29
N ALA A 244 -0.76 1.53 33.71
CA ALA A 244 -1.68 0.87 32.78
C ALA A 244 -2.77 1.84 32.27
N ALA A 245 -3.27 2.76 33.12
CA ALA A 245 -4.27 3.73 32.71
C ALA A 245 -3.68 4.75 31.73
N SER A 246 -2.47 5.27 31.99
CA SER A 246 -1.80 6.22 31.11
C SER A 246 -1.44 5.61 29.74
N GLN A 247 -0.98 4.36 29.72
CA GLN A 247 -0.71 3.63 28.48
C GLN A 247 -1.99 3.40 27.67
N LEU A 248 -3.10 3.06 28.33
CA LEU A 248 -4.39 2.85 27.66
C LEU A 248 -4.96 4.14 27.08
N GLU A 249 -4.80 5.26 27.78
CA GLU A 249 -5.16 6.57 27.26
C GLU A 249 -4.34 6.92 26.01
N ALA A 250 -3.01 6.70 26.06
CA ALA A 250 -2.13 6.92 24.91
C ALA A 250 -2.54 6.04 23.72
N ILE A 251 -2.82 4.75 23.94
CA ILE A 251 -3.29 3.83 22.91
C ILE A 251 -4.62 4.31 22.32
N GLY A 252 -5.59 4.72 23.14
CA GLY A 252 -6.88 5.22 22.68
C GLY A 252 -6.74 6.46 21.80
N ARG A 253 -5.90 7.42 22.21
CA ARG A 253 -5.59 8.62 21.44
C ARG A 253 -4.94 8.28 20.08
N LEU A 254 -3.98 7.35 20.06
CA LEU A 254 -3.31 6.95 18.82
C LEU A 254 -4.24 6.19 17.87
N ILE A 255 -5.08 5.29 18.39
CA ILE A 255 -6.09 4.59 17.58
C ILE A 255 -7.07 5.61 16.99
N SER A 256 -7.55 6.54 17.79
CA SER A 256 -8.48 7.59 17.35
C SER A 256 -7.85 8.50 16.30
N LEU A 257 -6.58 8.85 16.47
CA LEU A 257 -5.81 9.60 15.47
C LEU A 257 -5.73 8.84 14.15
N ALA A 258 -5.38 7.55 14.21
CA ALA A 258 -5.26 6.70 13.03
C ALA A 258 -6.59 6.53 12.29
N LEU A 259 -7.69 6.29 13.02
CA LEU A 259 -9.03 6.18 12.43
C LEU A 259 -9.46 7.50 11.76
N ARG A 260 -9.25 8.64 12.42
CA ARG A 260 -9.53 9.97 11.86
C ARG A 260 -8.66 10.30 10.64
N ALA A 261 -7.46 9.73 10.57
CA ALA A 261 -6.55 9.81 9.43
C ALA A 261 -6.91 8.82 8.30
N GLY A 262 -7.95 8.00 8.45
CA GLY A 262 -8.43 7.08 7.42
C GLY A 262 -7.71 5.72 7.38
N VAL A 263 -6.98 5.35 8.44
CA VAL A 263 -6.38 4.02 8.55
C VAL A 263 -7.47 2.96 8.73
N ASP A 264 -7.42 1.88 7.95
CA ASP A 264 -8.36 0.75 8.10
C ASP A 264 -8.23 0.14 9.51
N ILE A 265 -9.35 0.08 10.23
CA ILE A 265 -9.46 -0.51 11.57
C ILE A 265 -8.90 -1.94 11.64
N LYS A 266 -8.94 -2.72 10.55
CA LYS A 266 -8.36 -4.07 10.52
C LYS A 266 -6.86 -4.06 10.73
N VAL A 267 -6.16 -3.09 10.13
CA VAL A 267 -4.71 -2.93 10.29
C VAL A 267 -4.38 -2.64 11.76
N ILE A 268 -5.17 -1.78 12.41
CA ILE A 268 -5.04 -1.49 13.84
C ILE A 268 -5.28 -2.75 14.69
N VAL A 269 -6.31 -3.52 14.38
CA VAL A 269 -6.62 -4.78 15.08
C VAL A 269 -5.45 -5.76 14.98
N GLU A 270 -4.86 -5.93 13.80
CA GLU A 270 -3.71 -6.82 13.59
C GLU A 270 -2.50 -6.42 14.44
N GLN A 271 -2.24 -5.12 14.62
CA GLN A 271 -1.13 -4.65 15.45
C GLN A 271 -1.34 -4.91 16.95
N LEU A 272 -2.59 -4.87 17.43
CA LEU A 272 -2.91 -5.02 18.84
C LEU A 272 -3.16 -6.46 19.28
N LYS A 273 -3.63 -7.31 18.35
CA LYS A 273 -4.04 -8.69 18.62
C LYS A 273 -2.84 -9.55 19.02
N GLY A 274 -2.98 -10.28 20.12
CA GLY A 274 -1.95 -11.19 20.60
C GLY A 274 -0.84 -10.56 21.44
N ILE A 275 -0.81 -9.23 21.63
CA ILE A 275 0.09 -8.57 22.58
C ILE A 275 -0.14 -9.17 23.97
N ARG A 276 0.94 -9.57 24.64
CA ARG A 276 0.89 -10.27 25.94
C ARG A 276 1.39 -9.36 27.06
N CYS A 277 0.75 -9.45 28.22
CA CYS A 277 1.25 -8.88 29.47
C CYS A 277 1.45 -9.99 30.52
N PRO A 278 2.13 -9.69 31.65
CA PRO A 278 2.34 -10.66 32.73
C PRO A 278 1.06 -11.18 33.39
N SER A 279 -0.08 -10.50 33.18
CA SER A 279 -1.37 -10.81 33.81
C SER A 279 -2.44 -11.18 32.77
N PRO A 280 -2.32 -12.33 32.07
CA PRO A 280 -3.37 -12.80 31.17
C PRO A 280 -4.59 -13.24 31.98
N SER A 281 -5.79 -13.15 31.39
CA SER A 281 -7.05 -13.52 32.04
C SER A 281 -7.92 -14.36 31.11
N TRP A 282 -8.91 -15.05 31.68
CA TRP A 282 -9.88 -15.83 30.93
C TRP A 282 -11.25 -15.18 31.03
N VAL A 283 -11.88 -14.95 29.88
CA VAL A 283 -13.23 -14.36 29.80
C VAL A 283 -14.02 -15.14 28.74
N ASN A 284 -15.20 -15.64 29.11
CA ASN A 284 -16.12 -16.37 28.23
C ASN A 284 -15.43 -17.50 27.43
N GLY A 285 -14.63 -18.32 28.12
CA GLY A 285 -13.90 -19.45 27.52
C GLY A 285 -12.73 -19.07 26.61
N LYS A 286 -12.42 -17.77 26.47
CA LYS A 286 -11.28 -17.28 25.69
C LYS A 286 -10.24 -16.62 26.58
N LYS A 287 -8.97 -16.92 26.33
CA LYS A 287 -7.84 -16.27 26.98
C LYS A 287 -7.60 -14.89 26.37
N ILE A 288 -7.60 -13.86 27.19
CA ILE A 288 -7.21 -12.48 26.88
C ILE A 288 -5.77 -12.29 27.33
N PHE A 289 -4.89 -11.92 26.40
CA PHE A 289 -3.46 -11.88 26.68
C PHE A 289 -2.98 -10.58 27.35
N SER A 290 -3.67 -9.46 27.10
CA SER A 290 -3.37 -8.15 27.67
C SER A 290 -4.54 -7.19 27.45
N CYS A 291 -4.44 -5.96 27.97
CA CYS A 291 -5.38 -4.90 27.66
C CYS A 291 -5.38 -4.52 26.16
N ALA A 292 -4.23 -4.57 25.48
CA ALA A 292 -4.14 -4.33 24.03
C ALA A 292 -4.86 -5.44 23.23
N ASP A 293 -4.65 -6.70 23.59
CA ASP A 293 -5.37 -7.83 22.98
C ASP A 293 -6.89 -7.75 23.25
N ALA A 294 -7.29 -7.26 24.43
CA ALA A 294 -8.69 -7.03 24.76
C ALA A 294 -9.34 -5.98 23.84
N ILE A 295 -8.64 -4.86 23.58
CA ILE A 295 -9.09 -3.81 22.65
C ILE A 295 -9.25 -4.40 21.24
N ALA A 296 -8.24 -5.13 20.75
CA ALA A 296 -8.27 -5.75 19.42
C ALA A 296 -9.51 -6.64 19.22
N ARG A 297 -9.85 -7.45 20.21
CA ARG A 297 -11.02 -8.34 20.17
C ARG A 297 -12.34 -7.59 20.16
N ILE A 298 -12.43 -6.48 20.89
CA ILE A 298 -13.62 -5.63 20.87
C ILE A 298 -13.80 -5.00 19.50
N LEU A 299 -12.75 -4.41 18.94
CA LEU A 299 -12.78 -3.82 17.60
C LEU A 299 -13.13 -4.87 16.54
N GLU A 300 -12.54 -6.08 16.61
CA GLU A 300 -12.86 -7.19 15.70
C GLU A 300 -14.32 -7.63 15.79
N LYS A 301 -14.88 -7.67 17.01
CA LYS A 301 -16.30 -7.95 17.23
C LYS A 301 -17.17 -6.86 16.58
N ARG A 302 -16.83 -5.58 16.77
CA ARG A 302 -17.58 -4.45 16.22
C ARG A 302 -17.62 -4.45 14.69
N ILE A 303 -16.51 -4.80 14.03
CA ILE A 303 -16.46 -4.95 12.57
C ILE A 303 -17.45 -6.03 12.09
N LYS A 304 -17.54 -7.15 12.81
CA LYS A 304 -18.46 -8.25 12.46
C LYS A 304 -19.92 -7.87 12.69
N ASP A 305 -20.21 -7.21 13.80
CA ASP A 305 -21.57 -6.77 14.13
C ASP A 305 -22.08 -5.76 13.09
N GLN A 306 -21.22 -4.83 12.64
CA GLN A 306 -21.57 -3.88 11.57
C GLN A 306 -21.85 -4.55 10.22
N LYS A 307 -21.06 -5.57 9.84
CA LYS A 307 -21.30 -6.32 8.60
C LYS A 307 -22.65 -7.03 8.60
N LYS A 308 -23.01 -7.68 9.71
CA LYS A 308 -24.31 -8.36 9.84
C LYS A 308 -25.49 -7.40 9.72
N LEU A 309 -25.36 -6.19 10.25
CA LEU A 309 -26.39 -5.15 10.13
C LEU A 309 -26.59 -4.72 8.67
N ILE A 310 -25.51 -4.58 7.89
CA ILE A 310 -25.56 -4.21 6.47
C ILE A 310 -26.12 -5.36 5.62
N GLU A 311 -25.76 -6.60 5.91
CA GLU A 311 -26.28 -7.78 5.21
C GLU A 311 -27.79 -7.93 5.46
N ASN A 312 -28.25 -7.72 6.69
CA ASN A 312 -29.66 -7.83 7.03
C ASN A 312 -30.53 -6.67 6.51
N SER A 313 -29.96 -5.50 6.23
CA SER A 313 -30.70 -4.37 5.65
C SER A 313 -30.93 -4.50 4.14
N SER A 314 -30.21 -5.40 3.46
CA SER A 314 -30.34 -5.65 2.02
C SER A 314 -31.51 -6.59 1.63
N PHE A 315 -32.26 -7.11 2.60
CA PHE A 315 -33.36 -8.07 2.38
C PHE A 315 -34.72 -7.42 2.05
N SER A 316 -34.79 -6.09 1.92
CA SER A 316 -36.04 -5.33 1.65
C SER A 316 -36.20 -4.85 0.20
N GLN A 317 -35.56 -5.51 -0.77
CA GLN A 317 -35.53 -5.08 -2.18
C GLN A 317 -36.71 -5.59 -3.03
N GLY A 318 -37.90 -5.78 -2.43
CA GLY A 318 -39.04 -6.47 -3.06
C GLY A 318 -40.34 -5.69 -3.23
N CYS A 319 -40.42 -4.39 -2.92
CA CYS A 319 -41.74 -3.72 -2.83
C CYS A 319 -41.88 -2.34 -3.50
N LEU A 320 -41.09 -2.02 -4.53
CA LEU A 320 -41.29 -0.76 -5.28
C LEU A 320 -41.19 -0.98 -6.79
N SER A 321 -42.31 -1.39 -7.39
CA SER A 321 -42.58 -1.16 -8.80
C SER A 321 -43.87 -0.37 -8.93
N GLU A 322 -43.76 0.77 -9.62
CA GLU A 322 -44.83 1.60 -10.20
C GLU A 322 -45.56 2.58 -9.28
N VAL A 323 -45.30 3.89 -9.44
CA VAL A 323 -46.32 4.87 -9.89
C VAL A 323 -45.62 6.00 -10.67
N LYS A 324 -46.14 6.30 -11.86
CA LYS A 324 -45.73 7.37 -12.79
C LYS A 324 -46.26 8.75 -12.36
N GLU A 325 -45.50 9.78 -12.66
CA GLU A 325 -45.81 11.21 -12.51
C GLU A 325 -47.07 11.68 -13.25
N LYS A 326 -47.81 12.62 -12.65
CA LYS A 326 -48.56 13.68 -13.35
C LYS A 326 -48.62 14.95 -12.51
N GLU A 327 -48.33 16.08 -13.16
CA GLU A 327 -48.44 17.48 -12.70
C GLU A 327 -49.90 17.92 -12.45
N ILE A 328 -50.10 19.01 -11.67
CA ILE A 328 -51.03 20.15 -11.94
C ILE A 328 -50.73 21.32 -10.96
N VAL A 329 -50.99 22.54 -11.45
CA VAL A 329 -50.62 23.90 -11.04
C VAL A 329 -51.69 24.61 -10.17
N GLY A 330 -51.28 25.56 -9.29
CA GLY A 330 -51.99 26.83 -9.07
C GLY A 330 -52.30 27.32 -7.64
N ASP A 331 -51.59 28.37 -7.18
CA ASP A 331 -51.95 29.58 -6.37
C ASP A 331 -52.84 29.47 -5.10
N LYS A 332 -52.69 30.21 -3.97
CA LYS A 332 -51.96 31.42 -3.55
C LYS A 332 -52.00 31.57 -2.00
N GLU A 333 -51.01 32.30 -1.46
CA GLU A 333 -50.99 33.08 -0.19
C GLU A 333 -50.60 32.49 1.19
N THR A 334 -49.31 32.74 1.52
CA THR A 334 -48.72 33.37 2.72
C THR A 334 -48.49 32.62 4.07
N VAL A 335 -47.23 32.77 4.50
CA VAL A 335 -46.59 32.73 5.83
C VAL A 335 -46.08 31.38 6.36
N GLY A 336 -44.75 31.29 6.53
CA GLY A 336 -44.07 30.37 7.44
C GLY A 336 -42.94 29.57 6.81
N TYR A 337 -41.69 29.88 7.18
CA TYR A 337 -40.50 29.05 6.96
C TYR A 337 -40.74 27.62 7.46
N GLU A 338 -40.41 26.59 6.67
CA GLU A 338 -39.71 25.35 7.09
C GLU A 338 -39.62 24.33 5.92
N GLU A 339 -38.39 23.87 5.67
CA GLU A 339 -38.04 22.82 4.70
C GLU A 339 -38.73 21.49 5.04
N LYS A 340 -39.58 21.01 4.14
CA LYS A 340 -40.17 19.66 4.22
C LYS A 340 -39.32 18.65 3.45
N GLU A 341 -38.37 18.04 4.15
CA GLU A 341 -37.88 16.69 3.81
C GLU A 341 -38.85 15.64 4.41
N GLY A 342 -39.51 14.87 3.55
CA GLY A 342 -40.12 13.58 3.91
C GLY A 342 -39.24 12.45 3.36
N PHE A 343 -39.18 11.24 3.93
CA PHE A 343 -40.07 10.63 4.91
C PHE A 343 -39.45 9.30 5.36
N PHE A 344 -38.57 9.24 6.37
CA PHE A 344 -38.18 7.95 7.01
C PHE A 344 -37.57 8.04 8.44
N HIS A 345 -37.68 9.16 9.15
CA HIS A 345 -36.92 9.35 10.42
C HIS A 345 -37.75 9.84 11.63
N LYS A 346 -39.07 9.57 11.70
CA LYS A 346 -39.89 10.19 12.77
C LYS A 346 -40.17 9.40 14.04
N ASN A 347 -39.86 8.10 14.13
CA ASN A 347 -40.20 7.33 15.34
C ASN A 347 -39.02 6.63 16.03
N ILE A 348 -37.76 6.92 15.69
CA ILE A 348 -36.60 6.37 16.43
C ILE A 348 -36.35 7.24 17.66
N VAL A 349 -36.55 6.68 18.85
CA VAL A 349 -36.55 7.44 20.12
C VAL A 349 -35.39 7.05 21.04
N GLY A 350 -34.61 6.04 20.65
CA GLY A 350 -33.42 5.64 21.40
C GLY A 350 -32.83 4.33 20.91
N VAL A 351 -31.96 3.76 21.73
CA VAL A 351 -31.28 2.48 21.46
C VAL A 351 -31.72 1.47 22.52
N CYS A 352 -32.05 0.26 22.08
CA CYS A 352 -32.53 -0.81 22.95
C CYS A 352 -31.43 -1.19 23.95
N PRO A 353 -31.71 -1.16 25.27
CA PRO A 353 -30.69 -1.46 26.28
C PRO A 353 -30.24 -2.91 26.28
N GLU A 354 -31.01 -3.82 25.66
CA GLU A 354 -30.67 -5.24 25.61
C GLU A 354 -29.84 -5.63 24.38
N CYS A 355 -30.20 -5.15 23.19
CA CYS A 355 -29.57 -5.58 21.95
C CYS A 355 -28.92 -4.48 21.13
N GLY A 356 -29.13 -3.20 21.47
CA GLY A 356 -28.54 -2.09 20.75
C GLY A 356 -29.23 -1.72 19.42
N SER A 357 -30.35 -2.34 19.07
CA SER A 357 -31.18 -1.93 17.94
C SER A 357 -31.92 -0.61 18.21
N ALA A 358 -32.39 0.05 17.14
CA ALA A 358 -33.21 1.24 17.27
C ALA A 358 -34.53 0.93 18.01
N LEU A 359 -34.86 1.75 19.01
CA LEU A 359 -36.16 1.75 19.67
C LEU A 359 -37.12 2.63 18.91
N ILE A 360 -38.33 2.13 18.74
CA ILE A 360 -39.41 2.82 18.07
C ILE A 360 -40.47 3.16 19.11
N HIS A 361 -40.96 4.40 19.15
CA HIS A 361 -42.08 4.74 20.02
C HIS A 361 -43.39 4.45 19.30
N GLN A 362 -44.14 3.50 19.84
CA GLN A 362 -45.39 3.02 19.28
C GLN A 362 -46.37 2.76 20.42
N GLU A 363 -47.61 3.23 20.28
CA GLU A 363 -48.71 2.99 21.23
C GLU A 363 -48.39 3.39 22.69
N GLY A 364 -47.57 4.44 22.87
CA GLY A 364 -47.17 4.94 24.19
C GLY A 364 -46.02 4.19 24.85
N CYS A 365 -45.38 3.26 24.14
CA CYS A 365 -44.28 2.45 24.63
C CYS A 365 -43.06 2.56 23.70
N LEU A 366 -41.86 2.43 24.28
CA LEU A 366 -40.62 2.21 23.54
C LEU A 366 -40.49 0.73 23.21
N VAL A 367 -40.53 0.37 21.94
CA VAL A 367 -40.52 -1.02 21.48
C VAL A 367 -39.28 -1.30 20.62
N CYS A 368 -38.63 -2.42 20.89
CA CYS A 368 -37.55 -2.98 20.08
C CYS A 368 -38.07 -4.14 19.25
N ASN A 369 -38.24 -3.92 17.95
CA ASN A 369 -38.71 -4.96 17.02
C ASN A 369 -37.67 -6.07 16.75
N THR A 370 -36.44 -5.94 17.27
CA THR A 370 -35.38 -6.94 17.08
C THR A 370 -35.34 -7.98 18.20
N CYS A 371 -35.49 -7.57 19.47
CA CYS A 371 -35.39 -8.50 20.61
C CYS A 371 -36.67 -8.58 21.46
N GLY A 372 -37.70 -7.81 21.12
CA GLY A 372 -38.98 -7.81 21.83
C GLY A 372 -39.00 -6.97 23.12
N TYR A 373 -37.93 -6.23 23.41
CA TYR A 373 -37.88 -5.31 24.56
C TYR A 373 -38.96 -4.21 24.41
N SER A 374 -39.81 -4.04 25.41
CA SER A 374 -40.82 -2.97 25.47
C SER A 374 -40.77 -2.24 26.82
N LYS A 375 -40.86 -0.91 26.79
CA LYS A 375 -40.99 -0.07 27.99
C LYS A 375 -42.03 1.03 27.77
N CYS A 376 -43.17 0.87 28.41
CA CYS A 376 -44.16 1.91 28.67
C CYS A 376 -43.87 2.47 30.09
#